data_AF-A0AAN5DI96-F1
#
_entry.id   AF-A0AAN5DI96-F1
#
_cell.length_a   1.000
_cell.length_b   1.000
_cell.length_c   1.000
_cell.angle_alpha   90.00
_cell.angle_beta   90.00
_cell.angle_gamma   90.00
#
_symmetry.space_group_name_H-M   'P 1'
#
loop_
_entity.id
_entity.type
_entity.pdbx_description
1 polymer ?
#
loop_
_entity_poly.entity_id
_entity_poly.type
_entity_poly.pdbx_seq_one_letter_code
_entity_poly.pdbx_strand_id
1 'polypeptide(L)'
;MNRKEYERVNPDNVEFTALLALAFWDTQVSDASEELIETIRRNRFAILKEMRKVYTIRGNIDGEIRQGELLDLLNRMKNAHNNCRVDKTIMNQREPDGILRRIDIAYNASVERRRSQEWKLLESIDDRKIIQHPTETLYLADGNTPLQTFHICYAETRIFIHEAYPSLTRLSKHEKDKIFNGYIQKFNFIDFHYRTRQLWGDHAQYIMESVLTVVDMDDDDQCLSEDEGGDHRELMKESGRAYMLNHLAVITPIFKKAQISNTELYALLAFALCEIDTSIEAEAISVFDELHSEVLLDLQRYYKEEMGLDDF
;
A
#
# COMPACT_ATOMS: atom_id res chain seq x y z
N MET A 1 -19.38 -7.57 -7.68
CA MET A 1 -19.87 -8.98 -7.76
C MET A 1 -20.99 -9.17 -6.75
N ASN A 2 -22.06 -9.89 -7.08
CA ASN A 2 -23.11 -10.19 -6.10
C ASN A 2 -22.63 -11.31 -5.17
N ARG A 3 -22.43 -11.00 -3.88
CA ARG A 3 -22.02 -11.95 -2.83
C ARG A 3 -22.80 -13.28 -2.88
N LYS A 4 -24.09 -13.22 -3.22
CA LYS A 4 -24.96 -14.40 -3.34
C LYS A 4 -24.50 -15.41 -4.40
N GLU A 5 -23.84 -14.95 -5.46
CA GLU A 5 -23.37 -15.82 -6.54
C GLU A 5 -22.11 -16.58 -6.15
N TYR A 6 -21.19 -15.91 -5.45
CA TYR A 6 -20.00 -16.57 -4.89
C TYR A 6 -20.41 -17.60 -3.83
N GLU A 7 -21.34 -17.23 -2.93
CA GLU A 7 -21.90 -18.12 -1.91
C GLU A 7 -22.64 -19.32 -2.53
N ARG A 8 -23.29 -19.15 -3.69
CA ARG A 8 -23.94 -20.26 -4.41
C ARG A 8 -22.94 -21.28 -4.92
N VAL A 9 -21.82 -20.82 -5.49
CA VAL A 9 -20.79 -21.71 -6.03
C VAL A 9 -19.95 -22.29 -4.89
N ASN A 10 -19.61 -21.50 -3.87
CA ASN A 10 -18.84 -21.91 -2.70
C ASN A 10 -17.61 -22.76 -3.08
N PRO A 11 -16.65 -22.20 -3.84
CA PRO A 11 -15.47 -22.95 -4.26
C PRO A 11 -14.64 -23.37 -3.05
N ASP A 12 -14.17 -24.62 -3.04
CA ASP A 12 -13.18 -25.05 -2.04
C ASP A 12 -11.79 -24.43 -2.33
N ASN A 13 -10.81 -24.67 -1.47
CA ASN A 13 -9.46 -24.10 -1.65
C ASN A 13 -8.80 -24.48 -2.98
N VAL A 14 -9.05 -25.70 -3.49
CA VAL A 14 -8.45 -26.17 -4.75
C VAL A 14 -9.14 -25.48 -5.92
N GLU A 15 -10.47 -25.42 -5.90
CA GLU A 15 -11.29 -24.75 -6.90
C GLU A 15 -11.02 -23.24 -6.93
N PHE A 16 -10.88 -22.60 -5.76
CA PHE A 16 -10.52 -21.19 -5.63
C PHE A 16 -9.13 -20.91 -6.19
N THR A 17 -8.14 -21.76 -5.88
CA THR A 17 -6.80 -21.64 -6.46
C THR A 17 -6.83 -21.76 -7.98
N ALA A 18 -7.62 -22.70 -8.51
CA ALA A 18 -7.78 -22.86 -9.94
C ALA A 18 -8.48 -21.65 -10.58
N LEU A 19 -9.49 -21.06 -9.93
CA LEU A 19 -10.12 -19.81 -10.37
C LEU A 19 -9.13 -18.66 -10.47
N LEU A 20 -8.27 -18.47 -9.46
CA LEU A 20 -7.22 -17.45 -9.50
C LEU A 20 -6.24 -17.68 -10.64
N ALA A 21 -5.78 -18.92 -10.83
CA ALA A 21 -4.88 -19.26 -11.93
C ALA A 21 -5.54 -19.03 -13.30
N LEU A 22 -6.82 -19.34 -13.45
CA LEU A 22 -7.59 -19.09 -14.67
C LEU A 22 -7.88 -17.59 -14.89
N ALA A 23 -8.00 -16.81 -13.83
CA ALA A 23 -8.13 -15.35 -13.90
C ALA A 23 -6.82 -14.71 -14.35
N PHE A 24 -5.68 -15.20 -13.83
CA PHE A 24 -4.35 -14.73 -14.20
C PHE A 24 -4.05 -14.94 -15.68
N TRP A 25 -4.39 -16.12 -16.22
CA TRP A 25 -4.25 -16.43 -17.64
C TRP A 25 -5.48 -16.01 -18.45
N ASP A 26 -6.03 -14.81 -18.25
CA ASP A 26 -7.13 -14.32 -19.08
C ASP A 26 -6.64 -13.63 -20.37
N THR A 27 -7.39 -13.78 -21.46
CA THR A 27 -7.00 -13.33 -22.80
C THR A 27 -7.50 -11.92 -23.14
N GLN A 28 -7.90 -11.10 -22.16
CA GLN A 28 -8.49 -9.78 -22.42
C GLN A 28 -7.46 -8.66 -22.66
N VAL A 29 -6.19 -9.01 -22.85
CA VAL A 29 -5.19 -8.04 -23.33
C VAL A 29 -5.37 -7.90 -24.84
N SER A 30 -5.96 -6.80 -25.30
CA SER A 30 -6.26 -6.50 -26.70
C SER A 30 -5.04 -6.52 -27.62
N ASP A 31 -3.84 -6.48 -27.04
CA ASP A 31 -2.57 -6.28 -27.75
C ASP A 31 -1.53 -7.38 -27.45
N ALA A 32 -1.96 -8.55 -26.96
CA ALA A 32 -1.05 -9.67 -26.70
C ALA A 32 -0.48 -10.27 -28.00
N SER A 33 0.82 -10.61 -28.00
CA SER A 33 1.46 -11.34 -29.09
C SER A 33 0.83 -12.73 -29.29
N GLU A 34 0.88 -13.27 -30.51
CA GLU A 34 0.37 -14.62 -30.81
C GLU A 34 1.01 -15.69 -29.91
N GLU A 35 2.31 -15.53 -29.60
CA GLU A 35 3.04 -16.42 -28.69
C GLU A 35 2.49 -16.38 -27.26
N LEU A 36 2.17 -15.18 -26.76
CA LEU A 36 1.57 -15.02 -25.43
C LEU A 36 0.14 -15.60 -25.40
N ILE A 37 -0.66 -15.36 -26.44
CA ILE A 37 -2.00 -15.94 -26.58
C ILE A 37 -1.92 -17.47 -26.55
N GLU A 38 -0.97 -18.07 -27.25
CA GLU A 38 -0.79 -19.52 -27.26
C GLU A 38 -0.32 -20.06 -25.90
N THR A 39 0.55 -19.33 -25.20
CA THR A 39 0.98 -19.65 -23.83
C THR A 39 -0.20 -19.60 -22.86
N ILE A 40 -1.03 -18.56 -22.94
CA ILE A 40 -2.25 -18.42 -22.16
C ILE A 40 -3.18 -19.63 -22.40
N ARG A 41 -3.47 -19.97 -23.67
CA ARG A 41 -4.33 -21.11 -24.03
C ARG A 41 -3.81 -22.42 -23.44
N ARG A 42 -2.51 -22.69 -23.59
CA ARG A 42 -1.86 -23.90 -23.08
C ARG A 42 -1.97 -24.00 -21.56
N ASN A 43 -1.71 -22.91 -20.84
CA ASN A 43 -1.77 -22.89 -19.38
C ASN A 43 -3.20 -23.05 -18.87
N ARG A 44 -4.18 -22.34 -19.47
CA ARG A 44 -5.60 -22.53 -19.15
C ARG A 44 -6.04 -23.97 -19.37
N PHE A 45 -5.66 -24.57 -20.50
CA PHE A 45 -5.98 -25.96 -20.81
C PHE A 45 -5.38 -26.93 -19.79
N ALA A 46 -4.12 -26.70 -19.39
CA ALA A 46 -3.45 -27.52 -18.38
C ALA A 46 -4.18 -27.44 -17.02
N ILE A 47 -4.55 -26.25 -16.56
CA ILE A 47 -5.30 -26.05 -15.31
C ILE A 47 -6.64 -26.80 -15.37
N LEU A 48 -7.43 -26.62 -16.43
CA LEU A 48 -8.70 -27.30 -16.60
C LEU A 48 -8.56 -28.83 -16.69
N LYS A 49 -7.46 -29.32 -17.27
CA LYS A 49 -7.15 -30.75 -17.31
C LYS A 49 -6.84 -31.30 -15.92
N GLU A 50 -6.05 -30.60 -15.11
CA GLU A 50 -5.76 -31.01 -13.74
C GLU A 50 -7.01 -30.96 -12.85
N MET A 51 -7.86 -29.94 -13.00
CA MET A 51 -9.14 -29.89 -12.30
C MET A 51 -10.02 -31.12 -12.59
N ARG A 52 -10.11 -31.55 -13.85
CA ARG A 52 -10.84 -32.77 -14.21
C ARG A 52 -10.30 -34.00 -13.50
N LYS A 53 -8.97 -34.15 -13.42
CA LYS A 53 -8.35 -35.25 -12.67
C LYS A 53 -8.72 -35.20 -11.19
N VAL A 54 -8.70 -34.01 -10.57
CA VAL A 54 -9.10 -33.83 -9.17
C VAL A 54 -10.54 -34.29 -8.96
N TYR A 55 -11.48 -33.92 -9.84
CA TYR A 55 -12.86 -34.38 -9.74
C TYR A 55 -13.01 -35.89 -9.93
N THR A 56 -12.28 -36.48 -10.89
CA THR A 56 -12.26 -37.94 -11.09
C THR A 56 -11.75 -38.67 -9.85
N ILE A 57 -10.66 -38.20 -9.24
CA ILE A 57 -10.07 -38.78 -8.02
C ILE A 57 -11.04 -38.68 -6.84
N ARG A 58 -11.79 -37.58 -6.74
CA ARG A 58 -12.81 -37.37 -5.70
C ARG A 58 -14.08 -38.19 -5.92
N GLY A 59 -14.18 -38.97 -7.01
CA GLY A 59 -15.38 -39.72 -7.37
C GLY A 59 -16.56 -38.82 -7.74
N ASN A 60 -16.31 -37.56 -8.09
CA ASN A 60 -17.35 -36.62 -8.45
C ASN A 60 -17.74 -36.82 -9.93
N ILE A 61 -18.84 -37.54 -10.15
CA ILE A 61 -19.41 -37.79 -11.48
C ILE A 61 -19.85 -36.50 -12.19
N ASP A 62 -20.09 -35.43 -11.44
CA ASP A 62 -20.56 -34.13 -11.95
C ASP A 62 -19.41 -33.11 -12.10
N GLY A 63 -18.16 -33.58 -12.18
CA GLY A 63 -16.97 -32.72 -12.29
C GLY A 63 -17.02 -31.72 -13.45
N GLU A 64 -17.62 -32.09 -14.59
CA GLU A 64 -17.78 -31.20 -15.74
C GLU A 64 -18.78 -30.07 -15.48
N ILE A 65 -19.92 -30.39 -14.84
CA ILE A 65 -20.93 -29.42 -14.42
C ILE A 65 -20.30 -28.43 -13.45
N ARG A 66 -19.59 -28.95 -12.44
CA ARG A 66 -18.89 -28.13 -11.44
C ARG A 66 -17.85 -27.20 -12.06
N GLN A 67 -17.07 -27.69 -13.02
CA GLN A 67 -16.13 -26.86 -13.78
C GLN A 67 -16.84 -25.75 -14.56
N GLY A 68 -18.00 -26.05 -15.16
CA GLY A 68 -18.86 -25.06 -15.81
C GLY A 68 -19.29 -23.95 -14.87
N GLU A 69 -19.76 -24.29 -13.66
CA GLU A 69 -20.16 -23.29 -12.66
C GLU A 69 -19.02 -22.35 -12.24
N LEU A 70 -17.79 -22.89 -12.12
CA LEU A 70 -16.60 -22.10 -11.80
C LEU A 70 -16.24 -21.14 -12.95
N LEU A 71 -16.31 -21.61 -14.20
CA LEU A 71 -16.07 -20.75 -15.36
C LEU A 71 -17.13 -19.66 -15.51
N ASP A 72 -18.38 -19.97 -15.20
CA ASP A 72 -19.47 -18.98 -15.15
C ASP A 72 -19.22 -17.94 -14.06
N LEU A 73 -18.81 -18.36 -12.86
CA LEU A 73 -18.43 -17.46 -11.79
C LEU A 73 -17.29 -16.51 -12.23
N LEU A 74 -16.24 -17.07 -12.84
CA LEU A 74 -15.12 -16.29 -13.35
C LEU A 74 -15.56 -15.26 -14.40
N ASN A 75 -16.44 -15.63 -15.34
CA ASN A 75 -16.97 -14.71 -16.34
C ASN A 75 -17.83 -13.60 -15.71
N ARG A 76 -18.62 -13.91 -14.66
CA ARG A 76 -19.38 -12.90 -13.92
C ARG A 76 -18.46 -11.93 -13.17
N MET A 77 -17.37 -12.43 -12.58
CA MET A 77 -16.36 -11.57 -11.94
C MET A 77 -15.78 -10.57 -12.95
N LYS A 78 -15.44 -11.04 -14.16
CA LYS A 78 -14.96 -10.17 -15.25
C LYS A 78 -16.01 -9.14 -15.69
N ASN A 79 -17.24 -9.58 -15.89
CA ASN A 79 -18.32 -8.67 -16.31
C ASN A 79 -18.64 -7.62 -15.23
N ALA A 80 -18.60 -7.99 -13.95
CA ALA A 80 -18.77 -7.03 -12.86
C ALA A 80 -17.65 -5.98 -12.85
N HIS A 81 -16.40 -6.39 -13.10
CA HIS A 81 -15.27 -5.47 -13.25
C HIS A 81 -15.46 -4.53 -14.44
N ASN A 82 -15.89 -5.05 -15.60
CA ASN A 82 -16.13 -4.25 -16.80
C ASN A 82 -17.33 -3.30 -16.65
N ASN A 83 -18.40 -3.72 -15.98
CA ASN A 83 -19.55 -2.84 -15.72
C ASN A 83 -19.21 -1.70 -14.76
N CYS A 84 -18.33 -1.96 -13.78
CA CYS A 84 -17.79 -0.90 -12.92
C CYS A 84 -16.96 0.13 -13.72
N ARG A 85 -16.41 -0.26 -14.88
CA ARG A 85 -15.73 0.68 -15.80
C ARG A 85 -16.68 1.57 -16.61
N VAL A 86 -17.93 1.17 -16.85
CA VAL A 86 -18.87 1.93 -17.71
C VAL A 86 -19.53 3.11 -16.97
N ASP A 87 -19.63 3.05 -15.64
CA ASP A 87 -20.10 4.17 -14.80
C ASP A 87 -19.09 5.34 -14.69
N LYS A 88 -17.91 5.24 -15.33
CA LYS A 88 -16.93 6.33 -15.42
C LYS A 88 -17.44 7.57 -16.18
N THR A 89 -18.52 7.45 -16.94
CA THR A 89 -19.11 8.58 -17.70
C THR A 89 -19.72 9.64 -16.78
N ILE A 90 -20.06 9.29 -15.53
CA ILE A 90 -20.61 10.22 -14.53
C ILE A 90 -19.50 10.97 -13.75
N MET A 91 -18.23 10.55 -13.88
CA MET A 91 -17.10 11.20 -13.18
C MET A 91 -16.53 12.45 -13.89
N ASN A 92 -17.08 12.85 -15.03
CA ASN A 92 -16.63 14.02 -15.82
C ASN A 92 -17.01 15.40 -15.24
N GLN A 93 -17.39 15.47 -13.97
CA GLN A 93 -17.56 16.75 -13.23
C GLN A 93 -16.56 16.89 -12.08
N ARG A 94 -15.48 16.12 -12.06
CA ARG A 94 -14.44 16.22 -11.04
C ARG A 94 -13.57 17.46 -11.26
N GLU A 95 -13.13 18.04 -10.14
CA GLU A 95 -12.20 19.16 -10.10
C GLU A 95 -11.04 18.93 -11.08
N PRO A 96 -10.52 19.99 -11.73
CA PRO A 96 -9.49 19.88 -12.77
C PRO A 96 -8.20 19.18 -12.32
N ASP A 97 -8.02 18.95 -11.02
CA ASP A 97 -6.89 18.28 -10.41
C ASP A 97 -7.27 16.84 -10.00
N GLY A 98 -6.62 15.83 -10.61
CA GLY A 98 -6.83 14.41 -10.32
C GLY A 98 -6.53 14.03 -8.85
N ILE A 99 -6.88 12.81 -8.43
CA ILE A 99 -6.66 12.33 -7.06
C ILE A 99 -5.19 12.40 -6.63
N LEU A 100 -4.25 12.12 -7.54
CA LEU A 100 -2.82 12.14 -7.22
C LEU A 100 -2.36 13.55 -6.90
N ARG A 101 -2.88 14.55 -7.60
CA ARG A 101 -2.63 15.97 -7.32
C ARG A 101 -3.23 16.40 -5.99
N ARG A 102 -4.42 15.90 -5.64
CA ARG A 102 -5.01 16.15 -4.32
C ARG A 102 -4.18 15.55 -3.19
N ILE A 103 -3.69 14.31 -3.36
CA ILE A 103 -2.80 13.65 -2.41
C ILE A 103 -1.48 14.41 -2.29
N ASP A 104 -0.88 14.84 -3.40
CA ASP A 104 0.33 15.67 -3.47
C ASP A 104 0.20 16.92 -2.59
N ILE A 105 -0.85 17.71 -2.81
CA ILE A 105 -1.11 18.95 -2.05
C ILE A 105 -1.28 18.64 -0.56
N ALA A 106 -2.12 17.66 -0.22
CA ALA A 106 -2.39 17.30 1.18
C ALA A 106 -1.16 16.73 1.90
N TYR A 107 -0.37 15.91 1.20
CA TYR A 107 0.86 15.31 1.73
C TYR A 107 1.89 16.40 2.02
N ASN A 108 2.18 17.28 1.06
CA ASN A 108 3.15 18.35 1.28
C ASN A 108 2.71 19.32 2.38
N ALA A 109 1.42 19.65 2.44
CA ALA A 109 0.88 20.45 3.54
C ALA A 109 1.06 19.76 4.90
N SER A 110 0.80 18.45 4.98
CA SER A 110 1.04 17.64 6.19
C SER A 110 2.51 17.64 6.60
N VAL A 111 3.42 17.50 5.63
CA VAL A 111 4.87 17.50 5.86
C VAL A 111 5.34 18.82 6.46
N GLU A 112 4.88 19.95 5.92
CA GLU A 112 5.27 21.26 6.47
C GLU A 112 4.67 21.54 7.85
N ARG A 113 3.45 21.08 8.10
CA ARG A 113 2.85 21.16 9.44
C ARG A 113 3.61 20.29 10.45
N ARG A 114 4.00 19.06 10.07
CA ARG A 114 4.84 18.19 10.89
C ARG A 114 6.20 18.82 11.14
N ARG A 115 6.90 19.28 10.10
CA ARG A 115 8.19 19.98 10.20
C ARG A 115 8.12 21.15 11.19
N SER A 116 7.10 21.98 11.09
CA SER A 116 6.90 23.13 11.98
C SER A 116 6.65 22.74 13.44
N GLN A 117 5.93 21.64 13.68
CA GLN A 117 5.64 21.14 15.03
C GLN A 117 6.84 20.41 15.64
N GLU A 118 7.47 19.55 14.86
CA GLU A 118 8.70 18.85 15.23
C GLU A 118 9.80 19.86 15.53
N TRP A 119 9.98 20.90 14.71
CA TRP A 119 10.99 21.92 14.99
C TRP A 119 10.79 22.60 16.36
N LYS A 120 9.55 22.94 16.74
CA LYS A 120 9.24 23.52 18.06
C LYS A 120 9.53 22.55 19.20
N LEU A 121 9.20 21.27 19.00
CA LEU A 121 9.57 20.20 19.93
C LEU A 121 11.10 20.08 20.03
N LEU A 122 11.78 20.23 18.89
CA LEU A 122 13.22 20.12 18.74
C LEU A 122 13.97 21.25 19.45
N GLU A 123 13.48 22.48 19.35
CA GLU A 123 14.06 23.62 20.09
C GLU A 123 13.95 23.50 21.61
N SER A 124 12.99 22.74 22.15
CA SER A 124 12.76 22.68 23.59
C SER A 124 13.60 21.63 24.34
N ILE A 125 14.48 20.90 23.65
CA ILE A 125 15.35 19.91 24.28
C ILE A 125 16.80 20.38 24.13
N ASP A 126 17.49 20.45 25.27
CA ASP A 126 18.90 20.85 25.34
C ASP A 126 19.82 19.77 24.76
N ASP A 127 21.00 20.16 24.31
CA ASP A 127 22.10 19.28 23.86
C ASP A 127 21.76 18.27 22.74
N ARG A 128 20.79 18.59 21.88
CA ARG A 128 20.50 17.74 20.71
C ARG A 128 21.69 17.61 19.77
N LYS A 129 21.95 16.37 19.36
CA LYS A 129 22.95 16.07 18.32
C LYS A 129 22.36 16.38 16.95
N ILE A 130 22.97 17.36 16.26
CA ILE A 130 22.62 17.72 14.89
C ILE A 130 23.41 16.83 13.92
N ILE A 131 22.71 16.23 12.97
CA ILE A 131 23.30 15.49 11.87
C ILE A 131 23.54 16.43 10.70
N GLN A 132 24.80 16.49 10.25
CA GLN A 132 25.20 17.34 9.13
C GLN A 132 24.73 16.72 7.82
N HIS A 133 23.73 17.32 7.17
CA HIS A 133 23.31 16.99 5.82
C HIS A 133 23.40 18.24 4.93
N PRO A 134 23.83 18.13 3.65
CA PRO A 134 24.06 19.32 2.81
C PRO A 134 22.83 20.19 2.55
N THR A 135 21.63 19.61 2.60
CA THR A 135 20.38 20.30 2.21
C THR A 135 19.39 20.48 3.34
N GLU A 136 19.58 19.81 4.47
CA GLU A 136 18.57 19.71 5.54
C GLU A 136 19.26 19.76 6.90
N THR A 137 18.58 20.36 7.88
CA THR A 137 19.00 20.26 9.29
C THR A 137 18.24 19.11 9.92
N LEU A 138 18.97 18.05 10.29
CA LEU A 138 18.41 16.83 10.86
C LEU A 138 18.93 16.63 12.28
N TYR A 139 18.13 15.97 13.10
CA TYR A 139 18.43 15.72 14.50
C TYR A 139 18.49 14.22 14.76
N LEU A 140 19.49 13.80 15.52
CA LEU A 140 19.55 12.44 15.99
C LEU A 140 18.42 12.23 17.02
N ALA A 141 17.58 11.21 16.82
CA ALA A 141 16.56 10.84 17.78
C ALA A 141 17.21 10.40 19.11
N ASP A 142 16.57 10.66 20.25
CA ASP A 142 16.90 10.04 21.53
C ASP A 142 15.78 9.04 21.90
N GLY A 143 15.83 8.40 23.07
CA GLY A 143 14.78 7.45 23.48
C GLY A 143 13.35 8.03 23.54
N ASN A 144 13.21 9.35 23.78
CA ASN A 144 11.91 10.00 23.97
C ASN A 144 11.34 10.64 22.70
N THR A 145 12.21 11.12 21.82
CA THR A 145 11.87 11.82 20.58
C THR A 145 10.94 11.00 19.66
N PRO A 146 11.14 9.69 19.44
CA PRO A 146 10.27 8.84 18.60
C PRO A 146 8.80 8.92 18.99
N LEU A 147 8.51 8.84 20.30
CA LEU A 147 7.13 8.85 20.80
C LEU A 147 6.48 10.23 20.58
N GLN A 148 7.23 11.29 20.81
CA GLN A 148 6.76 12.66 20.65
C GLN A 148 6.51 13.02 19.18
N THR A 149 7.44 12.68 18.28
CA THR A 149 7.26 12.87 16.84
C THR A 149 6.17 11.96 16.28
N PHE A 150 6.01 10.74 16.80
CA PHE A 150 4.91 9.86 16.43
C PHE A 150 3.54 10.47 16.78
N HIS A 151 3.40 11.15 17.93
CA HIS A 151 2.14 11.85 18.26
C HIS A 151 1.82 12.98 17.26
N ILE A 152 2.83 13.75 16.85
CA ILE A 152 2.68 14.77 15.80
C ILE A 152 2.26 14.11 14.48
N CYS A 153 2.96 13.04 14.09
CA CYS A 153 2.66 12.30 12.87
C CYS A 153 1.25 11.69 12.88
N TYR A 154 0.84 11.09 14.00
CA TYR A 154 -0.50 10.51 14.17
C TYR A 154 -1.59 11.56 13.98
N ALA A 155 -1.43 12.75 14.57
CA ALA A 155 -2.39 13.85 14.44
C ALA A 155 -2.45 14.37 13.00
N GLU A 156 -1.30 14.62 12.38
CA GLU A 156 -1.21 15.15 11.02
C GLU A 156 -1.66 14.16 9.94
N THR A 157 -1.45 12.85 10.15
CA THR A 157 -1.96 11.82 9.23
C THR A 157 -3.49 11.78 9.24
N ARG A 158 -4.16 12.07 10.37
CA ARG A 158 -5.63 12.19 10.38
C ARG A 158 -6.11 13.35 9.50
N ILE A 159 -5.43 14.49 9.57
CA ILE A 159 -5.73 15.67 8.75
C ILE A 159 -5.46 15.35 7.28
N PHE A 160 -4.30 14.78 6.97
CA PHE A 160 -3.93 14.33 5.64
C PHE A 160 -5.00 13.42 5.03
N ILE A 161 -5.46 12.37 5.74
CA ILE A 161 -6.47 11.45 5.22
C ILE A 161 -7.77 12.20 4.88
N HIS A 162 -8.17 13.14 5.73
CA HIS A 162 -9.38 13.92 5.49
C HIS A 162 -9.26 14.84 4.27
N GLU A 163 -8.10 15.48 4.09
CA GLU A 163 -7.81 16.38 2.97
C GLU A 163 -7.64 15.60 1.65
N ALA A 164 -6.92 14.48 1.68
CA ALA A 164 -6.59 13.67 0.51
C ALA A 164 -7.76 12.81 0.01
N TYR A 165 -8.61 12.32 0.92
CA TYR A 165 -9.68 11.36 0.61
C TYR A 165 -11.06 11.82 1.13
N PRO A 166 -11.66 12.87 0.52
CA PRO A 166 -12.97 13.38 0.95
C PRO A 166 -14.09 12.32 0.92
N SER A 167 -13.95 11.28 0.10
CA SER A 167 -14.90 10.16 0.00
C SER A 167 -15.06 9.37 1.30
N LEU A 168 -14.07 9.39 2.20
CA LEU A 168 -14.12 8.76 3.50
C LEU A 168 -15.05 9.49 4.48
N THR A 169 -15.41 10.75 4.20
CA THR A 169 -16.34 11.49 5.08
C THR A 169 -17.72 10.84 5.18
N ARG A 170 -18.09 10.04 4.16
CA ARG A 170 -19.30 9.21 4.11
C ARG A 170 -19.34 8.15 5.21
N LEU A 171 -18.17 7.65 5.63
CA LEU A 171 -18.07 6.55 6.59
C LEU A 171 -18.36 7.01 8.02
N SER A 172 -18.85 6.07 8.82
CA SER A 172 -19.05 6.28 10.26
C SER A 172 -17.73 6.65 10.95
N LYS A 173 -17.82 7.33 12.10
CA LYS A 173 -16.62 7.64 12.91
C LYS A 173 -15.85 6.37 13.28
N HIS A 174 -16.57 5.31 13.66
CA HIS A 174 -15.98 4.04 14.04
C HIS A 174 -15.17 3.41 12.90
N GLU A 175 -15.74 3.36 11.69
CA GLU A 175 -15.05 2.85 10.51
C GLU A 175 -13.82 3.72 10.17
N LYS A 176 -13.94 5.05 10.23
CA LYS A 176 -12.80 5.94 10.00
C LYS A 176 -11.66 5.71 11.00
N ASP A 177 -11.97 5.53 12.28
CA ASP A 177 -10.95 5.26 13.31
C ASP A 177 -10.28 3.89 13.07
N LYS A 178 -11.05 2.87 12.66
CA LYS A 178 -10.53 1.54 12.31
C LYS A 178 -9.59 1.60 11.10
N ILE A 179 -10.02 2.30 10.05
CA ILE A 179 -9.25 2.52 8.82
C ILE A 179 -7.94 3.25 9.15
N PHE A 180 -8.04 4.35 9.89
CA PHE A 180 -6.89 5.12 10.30
C PHE A 180 -5.88 4.27 11.08
N ASN A 181 -6.32 3.46 12.04
CA ASN A 181 -5.45 2.62 12.85
C ASN A 181 -4.75 1.52 12.01
N GLY A 182 -5.43 0.97 11.00
CA GLY A 182 -4.82 0.02 10.06
C GLY A 182 -3.85 0.67 9.07
N TYR A 183 -4.04 1.96 8.79
CA TYR A 183 -3.26 2.70 7.79
C TYR A 183 -2.00 3.37 8.35
N ILE A 184 -2.05 3.95 9.55
CA ILE A 184 -0.98 4.82 10.07
C ILE A 184 0.39 4.16 10.07
N GLN A 185 0.47 2.86 10.41
CA GLN A 185 1.73 2.12 10.39
C GLN A 185 2.29 2.00 8.97
N LYS A 186 1.44 1.69 7.99
CA LYS A 186 1.83 1.56 6.57
C LYS A 186 2.25 2.91 6.00
N PHE A 187 1.50 3.97 6.32
CA PHE A 187 1.82 5.35 5.93
C PHE A 187 3.21 5.75 6.43
N ASN A 188 3.46 5.64 7.75
CA ASN A 188 4.73 6.00 8.36
C ASN A 188 5.88 5.23 7.73
N PHE A 189 5.68 3.92 7.56
CA PHE A 189 6.69 3.04 6.98
C PHE A 189 7.07 3.44 5.54
N ILE A 190 6.08 3.69 4.68
CA ILE A 190 6.31 4.16 3.31
C ILE A 190 6.99 5.54 3.30
N ASP A 191 6.50 6.48 4.12
CA ASP A 191 7.00 7.85 4.23
C ASP A 191 8.47 7.89 4.65
N PHE A 192 8.82 7.16 5.70
CA PHE A 192 10.17 7.13 6.27
C PHE A 192 11.18 6.53 5.29
N HIS A 193 10.85 5.42 4.65
CA HIS A 193 11.73 4.80 3.65
C HIS A 193 11.89 5.68 2.41
N TYR A 194 10.80 6.31 1.94
CA TYR A 194 10.88 7.25 0.83
C TYR A 194 11.83 8.40 1.14
N ARG A 195 11.63 9.09 2.27
CA ARG A 195 12.45 10.24 2.70
C ARG A 195 13.91 9.86 2.92
N THR A 196 14.14 8.71 3.57
CA THR A 196 15.49 8.18 3.78
C THR A 196 16.23 8.04 2.45
N ARG A 197 15.57 7.44 1.45
CA ARG A 197 16.15 7.30 0.11
C ARG A 197 16.36 8.65 -0.58
N GLN A 198 15.44 9.61 -0.44
CA GLN A 198 15.60 10.94 -1.06
C GLN A 198 16.81 11.71 -0.50
N LEU A 199 17.08 11.59 0.80
CA LEU A 199 18.18 12.33 1.44
C LEU A 199 19.50 11.56 1.37
N TRP A 200 19.50 10.27 1.71
CA TRP A 200 20.71 9.48 1.89
C TRP A 200 21.02 8.52 0.71
N GLY A 201 20.10 8.38 -0.23
CA GLY A 201 20.22 7.44 -1.35
C GLY A 201 20.30 6.00 -0.84
N ASP A 202 21.42 5.34 -1.14
CA ASP A 202 21.71 3.97 -0.73
C ASP A 202 22.53 3.88 0.58
N HIS A 203 22.83 5.00 1.24
CA HIS A 203 23.63 5.00 2.48
C HIS A 203 22.76 4.60 3.66
N ALA A 204 23.11 3.47 4.28
CA ALA A 204 22.28 2.82 5.31
C ALA A 204 22.55 3.31 6.74
N GLN A 205 23.49 4.24 6.96
CA GLN A 205 23.83 4.68 8.31
C GLN A 205 22.65 5.39 8.98
N TYR A 206 21.97 6.29 8.27
CA TYR A 206 20.87 7.06 8.82
C TYR A 206 19.54 6.67 8.19
N ILE A 207 18.51 6.55 9.02
CA ILE A 207 17.13 6.34 8.58
C ILE A 207 16.27 7.46 9.14
N MET A 208 15.45 8.05 8.28
CA MET A 208 14.44 9.01 8.70
C MET A 208 13.42 8.31 9.59
N GLU A 209 13.22 8.83 10.79
CA GLU A 209 12.18 8.39 11.70
C GLU A 209 10.98 9.35 11.71
N SER A 210 11.21 10.62 11.36
CA SER A 210 10.17 11.62 11.23
C SER A 210 10.53 12.61 10.10
N VAL A 211 9.96 13.81 10.09
CA VAL A 211 10.34 14.82 9.09
C VAL A 211 11.72 15.42 9.40
N LEU A 212 12.07 15.55 10.67
CA LEU A 212 13.32 16.19 11.12
C LEU A 212 14.25 15.27 11.92
N THR A 213 13.82 14.05 12.27
CA THR A 213 14.63 13.14 13.10
C THR A 213 15.11 11.92 12.32
N VAL A 214 16.31 11.46 12.69
CA VAL A 214 16.94 10.25 12.15
C VAL A 214 17.41 9.31 13.25
N VAL A 215 17.44 8.03 12.93
CA VAL A 215 18.10 6.98 13.71
C VAL A 215 19.42 6.62 13.02
N ASP A 216 20.51 6.57 13.79
CA ASP A 216 21.81 6.04 13.39
C ASP A 216 21.83 4.53 13.63
N MET A 217 21.92 3.77 12.55
CA MET A 217 21.88 2.30 12.55
C MET A 217 23.17 1.66 13.06
N ASP A 218 24.22 2.47 13.25
CA ASP A 218 25.49 2.05 13.83
C ASP A 218 25.58 2.34 15.34
N ASP A 219 24.63 3.10 15.91
CA ASP A 219 24.57 3.44 17.34
C ASP A 219 23.39 2.75 18.06
N ASP A 220 23.64 1.57 18.61
CA ASP A 220 22.63 0.77 19.32
C ASP A 220 22.17 1.39 20.65
N ASP A 221 22.91 2.37 21.20
CA ASP A 221 22.56 3.07 22.44
C ASP A 221 21.54 4.19 22.23
N GLN A 222 21.26 4.57 20.98
CA GLN A 222 20.40 5.71 20.66
C GLN A 222 18.91 5.47 20.99
N CYS A 223 18.40 4.27 20.73
CA CYS A 223 16.97 3.97 20.79
C CYS A 223 16.45 3.73 22.21
N LEU A 224 17.32 3.49 23.20
CA LEU A 224 16.95 3.17 24.57
C LEU A 224 17.92 3.86 25.53
N SER A 225 17.40 4.75 26.37
CA SER A 225 18.22 5.44 27.37
C SER A 225 18.81 4.43 28.37
N GLU A 226 19.84 4.84 29.12
CA GLU A 226 20.51 3.97 30.10
C GLU A 226 19.58 3.50 31.23
N ASP A 227 18.54 4.29 31.53
CA ASP A 227 17.53 4.01 32.55
C ASP A 227 16.33 3.19 32.03
N GLU A 228 16.24 2.96 30.72
CA GLU A 228 15.17 2.18 30.09
C GLU A 228 15.52 0.70 29.92
N GLY A 229 14.50 -0.17 29.96
CA GLY A 229 14.64 -1.61 29.68
C GLY A 229 15.18 -2.48 30.83
N GLY A 230 15.80 -1.89 31.86
CA GLY A 230 16.28 -2.61 33.05
C GLY A 230 17.15 -3.82 32.69
N ASP A 231 16.89 -4.97 33.34
CA ASP A 231 17.63 -6.23 33.11
C ASP A 231 17.48 -6.79 31.68
N HIS A 232 16.55 -6.26 30.88
CA HIS A 232 16.27 -6.70 29.51
C HIS A 232 16.73 -5.69 28.44
N ARG A 233 17.44 -4.63 28.82
CA ARG A 233 17.84 -3.54 27.91
C ARG A 233 18.55 -4.05 26.65
N GLU A 234 19.58 -4.87 26.81
CA GLU A 234 20.35 -5.39 25.66
C GLU A 234 19.50 -6.27 24.73
N LEU A 235 18.61 -7.09 25.29
CA LEU A 235 17.67 -7.88 24.49
C LEU A 235 16.70 -6.99 23.71
N MET A 236 16.22 -5.90 24.31
CA MET A 236 15.33 -4.94 23.63
C MET A 236 16.04 -4.22 22.49
N LYS A 237 17.30 -3.80 22.69
CA LYS A 237 18.13 -3.22 21.64
C LYS A 237 18.35 -4.18 20.48
N GLU A 238 18.80 -5.39 20.77
CA GLU A 238 19.03 -6.42 19.74
C GLU A 238 17.74 -6.72 18.98
N SER A 239 16.61 -6.81 19.68
CA SER A 239 15.31 -7.04 19.05
C SER A 239 14.87 -5.86 18.18
N GLY A 240 15.01 -4.62 18.64
CA GLY A 240 14.68 -3.42 17.87
C GLY A 240 15.57 -3.27 16.64
N ARG A 241 16.87 -3.49 16.79
CA ARG A 241 17.83 -3.47 15.67
C ARG A 241 17.52 -4.56 14.66
N ALA A 242 17.32 -5.81 15.11
CA ALA A 242 16.99 -6.92 14.23
C ALA A 242 15.67 -6.67 13.48
N TYR A 243 14.67 -6.10 14.16
CA TYR A 243 13.42 -5.68 13.54
C TYR A 243 13.68 -4.67 12.41
N MET A 244 14.35 -3.56 12.70
CA MET A 244 14.66 -2.52 11.70
C MET A 244 15.48 -3.06 10.52
N LEU A 245 16.53 -3.85 10.79
CA LEU A 245 17.36 -4.45 9.75
C LEU A 245 16.58 -5.41 8.86
N ASN A 246 15.71 -6.24 9.43
CA ASN A 246 14.85 -7.14 8.65
C ASN A 246 13.91 -6.35 7.74
N HIS A 247 13.34 -5.25 8.22
CA HIS A 247 12.48 -4.38 7.41
C HIS A 247 13.26 -3.74 6.25
N LEU A 248 14.43 -3.18 6.52
CA LEU A 248 15.30 -2.57 5.50
C LEU A 248 15.75 -3.58 4.45
N ALA A 249 16.08 -4.80 4.86
CA ALA A 249 16.51 -5.86 3.96
C ALA A 249 15.44 -6.21 2.91
N VAL A 250 14.15 -6.02 3.24
CA VAL A 250 13.05 -6.25 2.30
C VAL A 250 12.75 -5.00 1.48
N ILE A 251 12.67 -3.83 2.11
CA ILE A 251 12.12 -2.63 1.48
C ILE A 251 13.14 -1.85 0.67
N THR A 252 14.37 -1.72 1.16
CA THR A 252 15.42 -0.95 0.47
C THR A 252 15.65 -1.47 -0.96
N PRO A 253 15.76 -2.78 -1.22
CA PRO A 253 15.86 -3.29 -2.58
C PRO A 253 14.66 -2.96 -3.46
N ILE A 254 13.44 -2.98 -2.91
CA ILE A 254 12.21 -2.67 -3.65
C ILE A 254 12.22 -1.20 -4.07
N PHE A 255 12.43 -0.27 -3.15
CA PHE A 255 12.46 1.16 -3.44
C PHE A 255 13.61 1.54 -4.37
N LYS A 256 14.78 0.92 -4.18
CA LYS A 256 15.94 1.11 -5.06
C LYS A 256 15.66 0.66 -6.49
N LYS A 257 15.05 -0.51 -6.66
CA LYS A 257 14.71 -1.05 -7.98
C LYS A 257 13.59 -0.27 -8.66
N ALA A 258 12.54 0.08 -7.91
CA ALA A 258 11.35 0.74 -8.46
C ALA A 258 11.60 2.20 -8.86
N GLN A 259 12.60 2.85 -8.26
CA GLN A 259 12.92 4.25 -8.53
C GLN A 259 11.72 5.21 -8.43
N ILE A 260 10.82 4.96 -7.48
CA ILE A 260 9.55 5.66 -7.40
C ILE A 260 9.71 7.20 -7.34
N SER A 261 8.96 7.88 -8.20
CA SER A 261 8.74 9.33 -8.23
C SER A 261 7.81 9.79 -7.11
N ASN A 262 7.65 11.11 -6.94
CA ASN A 262 6.66 11.68 -6.01
C ASN A 262 5.24 11.22 -6.37
N THR A 263 4.87 11.26 -7.65
CA THR A 263 3.54 10.85 -8.10
C THR A 263 3.24 9.38 -7.80
N GLU A 264 4.22 8.50 -8.03
CA GLU A 264 4.09 7.07 -7.71
C GLU A 264 4.06 6.82 -6.19
N LEU A 265 4.78 7.62 -5.39
CA LEU A 265 4.64 7.59 -3.93
C LEU A 265 3.20 7.91 -3.52
N TYR A 266 2.58 8.95 -4.09
CA TYR A 266 1.22 9.33 -3.75
C TYR A 266 0.21 8.23 -4.10
N ALA A 267 0.40 7.56 -5.24
CA ALA A 267 -0.38 6.38 -5.58
C ALA A 267 -0.17 5.24 -4.58
N LEU A 268 1.09 4.96 -4.20
CA LEU A 268 1.44 3.93 -3.20
C LEU A 268 0.80 4.20 -1.83
N LEU A 269 0.79 5.45 -1.38
CA LEU A 269 0.13 5.85 -0.13
C LEU A 269 -1.38 5.62 -0.19
N ALA A 270 -2.02 5.84 -1.34
CA ALA A 270 -3.44 5.58 -1.52
C ALA A 270 -3.76 4.08 -1.62
N PHE A 271 -2.90 3.29 -2.27
CA PHE A 271 -3.05 1.83 -2.29
C PHE A 271 -2.88 1.23 -0.90
N ALA A 272 -1.91 1.71 -0.12
CA ALA A 272 -1.73 1.28 1.27
C ALA A 272 -2.94 1.57 2.16
N LEU A 273 -3.72 2.62 1.85
CA LEU A 273 -4.99 2.92 2.51
C LEU A 273 -6.09 1.93 2.12
N CYS A 274 -6.10 1.46 0.88
CA CYS A 274 -7.11 0.51 0.40
C CYS A 274 -6.83 -0.93 0.87
N GLU A 275 -5.58 -1.26 1.17
CA GLU A 275 -5.13 -2.59 1.62
C GLU A 275 -5.17 -2.71 3.15
N ILE A 276 -6.35 -2.63 3.78
CA ILE A 276 -6.46 -2.75 5.25
C ILE A 276 -6.83 -4.16 5.68
N ASP A 277 -6.01 -4.77 6.55
CA ASP A 277 -6.15 -6.15 7.04
C ASP A 277 -7.25 -6.35 8.09
N THR A 278 -8.12 -5.35 8.28
CA THR A 278 -9.17 -5.37 9.31
C THR A 278 -10.54 -5.50 8.67
N SER A 279 -11.48 -6.12 9.39
CA SER A 279 -12.85 -6.36 8.91
C SER A 279 -13.66 -5.07 8.71
N ILE A 280 -13.62 -4.45 7.55
CA ILE A 280 -14.39 -3.23 7.28
C ILE A 280 -15.81 -3.51 6.78
N GLU A 281 -16.69 -2.53 6.93
CA GLU A 281 -18.08 -2.62 6.45
C GLU A 281 -18.16 -2.58 4.92
N ALA A 282 -19.25 -3.10 4.35
CA ALA A 282 -19.45 -3.15 2.89
C ALA A 282 -19.43 -1.76 2.24
N GLU A 283 -19.87 -0.73 2.96
CA GLU A 283 -19.79 0.66 2.50
C GLU A 283 -18.33 1.11 2.36
N ALA A 284 -17.48 0.83 3.35
CA ALA A 284 -16.05 1.14 3.29
C ALA A 284 -15.34 0.42 2.14
N ILE A 285 -15.69 -0.85 1.87
CA ILE A 285 -15.18 -1.59 0.69
C ILE A 285 -15.52 -0.84 -0.60
N SER A 286 -16.78 -0.38 -0.75
CA SER A 286 -17.17 0.40 -1.93
C SER A 286 -16.37 1.70 -2.06
N VAL A 287 -16.11 2.40 -0.95
CA VAL A 287 -15.27 3.61 -0.96
C VAL A 287 -13.84 3.29 -1.39
N PHE A 288 -13.28 2.16 -0.95
CA PHE A 288 -11.94 1.73 -1.32
C PHE A 288 -11.85 1.31 -2.78
N ASP A 289 -12.84 0.58 -3.30
CA ASP A 289 -12.91 0.21 -4.72
C ASP A 289 -12.97 1.46 -5.62
N GLU A 290 -13.74 2.47 -5.21
CA GLU A 290 -13.81 3.78 -5.89
C GLU A 290 -12.46 4.51 -5.86
N LEU A 291 -11.85 4.63 -4.67
CA LEU A 291 -10.54 5.29 -4.50
C LEU A 291 -9.46 4.58 -5.30
N HIS A 292 -9.37 3.26 -5.19
CA HIS A 292 -8.40 2.43 -5.90
C HIS A 292 -8.55 2.60 -7.42
N SER A 293 -9.78 2.59 -7.92
CA SER A 293 -10.07 2.82 -9.34
C SER A 293 -9.69 4.23 -9.81
N GLU A 294 -9.96 5.25 -8.99
CA GLU A 294 -9.60 6.63 -9.27
C GLU A 294 -8.08 6.82 -9.33
N VAL A 295 -7.34 6.26 -8.35
CA VAL A 295 -5.87 6.30 -8.30
C VAL A 295 -5.27 5.59 -9.51
N LEU A 296 -5.77 4.41 -9.87
CA LEU A 296 -5.27 3.69 -11.05
C LEU A 296 -5.48 4.49 -12.33
N LEU A 297 -6.65 5.06 -12.54
CA LEU A 297 -6.92 5.87 -13.74
C LEU A 297 -5.99 7.07 -13.84
N ASP A 298 -5.79 7.74 -12.71
CA ASP A 298 -4.95 8.93 -12.65
C ASP A 298 -3.46 8.60 -12.84
N LEU A 299 -3.02 7.46 -12.28
CA LEU A 299 -1.66 6.96 -12.48
C LEU A 299 -1.41 6.51 -13.92
N GLN A 300 -2.39 5.86 -14.57
CA GLN A 300 -2.33 5.52 -15.99
C GLN A 300 -2.23 6.76 -16.87
N ARG A 301 -2.98 7.81 -16.54
CA ARG A 301 -2.87 9.11 -17.19
C ARG A 301 -1.48 9.70 -17.02
N TYR A 302 -0.95 9.72 -15.79
CA TYR A 302 0.41 10.18 -15.50
C TYR A 302 1.46 9.44 -16.35
N TYR A 303 1.42 8.11 -16.39
CA TYR A 303 2.38 7.34 -17.21
C TYR A 303 2.28 7.66 -18.70
N LYS A 304 1.06 7.80 -19.22
CA LYS A 304 0.85 8.10 -20.64
C LYS A 304 1.23 9.53 -21.01
N GLU A 305 0.73 10.52 -20.28
CA GLU A 305 0.79 11.92 -20.64
C GLU A 305 2.08 12.60 -20.18
N GLU A 306 2.57 12.26 -18.98
CA GLU A 306 3.76 12.89 -18.39
C GLU A 306 5.03 12.07 -18.64
N MET A 307 4.94 10.73 -18.55
CA MET A 307 6.10 9.85 -18.76
C MET A 307 6.26 9.37 -20.21
N GLY A 308 5.24 9.54 -21.06
CA GLY A 308 5.27 9.11 -22.46
C GLY A 308 5.32 7.59 -22.64
N LEU A 309 4.78 6.82 -21.69
CA LEU A 309 4.73 5.37 -21.72
C LEU A 309 3.41 4.90 -22.35
N ASP A 310 3.50 4.10 -23.41
CA ASP A 310 2.33 3.51 -24.07
C ASP A 310 1.98 2.10 -23.54
N ASP A 311 2.94 1.42 -22.89
CA ASP A 311 2.80 0.12 -22.24
C ASP A 311 3.16 0.19 -20.74
N PHE A 312 2.13 0.13 -19.88
CA PHE A 312 2.26 0.13 -18.41
C PHE A 312 1.42 -0.96 -17.74
#